data_AF-A0A4Y2AWS3-F1
#
_entry.id   AF-A0A4Y2AWS3-F1
#
_cell.length_a   1.000
_cell.length_b   1.000
_cell.length_c   1.000
_cell.angle_alpha   90.00
_cell.angle_beta   90.00
_cell.angle_gamma   90.00
#
_symmetry.space_group_name_H-M   'P 1'
#
loop_
_entity.id
_entity.type
_entity.pdbx_description
1 polymer ?
#
loop_
_entity_poly.entity_id
_entity_poly.type
_entity_poly.pdbx_seq_one_letter_code
_entity_poly.pdbx_strand_id
1 'polypeptide(L)'
;MRTHSVDIAHLILIRGANIKKAELLGSSFHHKKNLPVAVVEAMRPLFRDLSHADLLKKCLHGSTQNPNESVNNVNWTRITKKTFVHIEALSLLTYDARSTFNIRNVTLSLEITQFRL
;
A
#
# COMPACT_ATOMS: atom_id res chain seq x y z
N MET A 1 5.00 -21.91 14.18
CA MET A 1 4.83 -20.47 14.46
C MET A 1 3.79 -19.91 13.50
N ARG A 2 2.63 -19.50 14.03
CA ARG A 2 1.47 -19.08 13.23
C ARG A 2 1.75 -17.76 12.52
N THR A 3 1.46 -17.73 11.24
CA THR A 3 1.56 -16.58 10.33
C THR A 3 0.55 -15.51 10.74
N HIS A 4 0.99 -14.49 11.47
CA HIS A 4 0.22 -13.26 11.70
C HIS A 4 0.28 -12.35 10.46
N SER A 5 -0.06 -12.89 9.30
CA SER A 5 -0.38 -12.10 8.12
C SER A 5 -1.89 -12.18 7.89
N VAL A 6 -2.65 -11.68 8.87
CA VAL A 6 -4.01 -11.25 8.57
C VAL A 6 -3.86 -10.02 7.70
N ASP A 7 -4.07 -10.22 6.40
CA ASP A 7 -4.07 -9.18 5.38
C ASP A 7 -4.78 -7.92 5.90
N ILE A 8 -4.10 -6.77 5.82
CA ILE A 8 -4.64 -5.48 6.25
C ILE A 8 -5.99 -5.23 5.57
N ALA A 9 -6.17 -5.70 4.33
CA ALA A 9 -7.44 -5.63 3.62
C ALA A 9 -8.55 -6.45 4.30
N HIS A 10 -8.23 -7.65 4.81
CA HIS A 10 -9.17 -8.49 5.55
C HIS A 10 -9.59 -7.84 6.88
N LEU A 11 -8.67 -7.16 7.57
CA LEU A 11 -8.95 -6.40 8.79
C LEU A 11 -9.82 -5.16 8.53
N ILE A 12 -9.62 -4.47 7.40
CA ILE A 12 -10.42 -3.31 6.97
C ILE A 12 -11.84 -3.73 6.59
N LEU A 13 -12.00 -4.82 5.83
CA LEU A 13 -13.31 -5.37 5.45
C LEU A 13 -14.13 -5.82 6.66
N ILE A 14 -13.52 -6.56 7.59
CA ILE A 14 -14.18 -6.98 8.83
C ILE A 14 -14.57 -5.78 9.69
N ARG A 15 -13.74 -4.73 9.76
CA ARG A 15 -14.06 -3.49 10.49
C ARG A 15 -15.22 -2.73 9.84
N GLY A 16 -15.21 -2.56 8.52
CA GLY A 16 -16.28 -1.89 7.78
C GLY A 16 -17.63 -2.61 7.90
N ALA A 17 -17.63 -3.94 7.90
CA ALA A 17 -18.84 -4.74 8.10
C ALA A 17 -19.43 -4.59 9.51
N ASN A 18 -18.60 -4.47 10.55
CA ASN A 18 -19.06 -4.29 11.92
C ASN A 18 -19.65 -2.89 12.18
N ILE A 19 -19.13 -1.84 11.53
CA ILE A 19 -19.67 -0.48 11.63
C ILE A 19 -21.10 -0.44 11.05
N LYS A 20 -21.28 -0.98 9.83
CA LYS A 20 -22.60 -1.07 9.19
C LYS A 20 -23.59 -1.90 10.00
N LYS A 21 -23.13 -2.97 10.63
CA LYS A 21 -23.96 -3.82 11.51
C LYS A 21 -24.41 -3.09 12.77
N ALA A 22 -23.55 -2.24 13.36
CA ALA A 22 -23.88 -1.47 14.57
C ALA A 22 -24.88 -0.34 14.30
N GLU A 23 -24.75 0.34 13.14
CA GLU A 23 -25.69 1.37 12.67
C GLU A 23 -27.09 0.79 12.44
N LEU A 24 -27.18 -0.40 11.82
CA LEU A 24 -28.45 -1.11 11.61
C LEU A 24 -29.13 -1.56 12.91
N LEU A 25 -28.36 -1.78 13.98
CA LEU A 25 -28.87 -2.23 15.28
C LEU A 25 -29.19 -1.06 16.24
N GLY A 26 -29.04 0.20 15.79
CA GLY A 26 -29.24 1.39 16.63
C GLY A 26 -28.23 1.50 17.78
N SER A 27 -27.11 0.77 17.70
CA SER A 27 -26.12 0.66 18.76
C SER A 27 -24.86 1.45 18.45
N SER A 28 -24.31 2.16 19.44
CA SER A 28 -23.03 2.85 19.32
C SER A 28 -21.88 1.84 19.13
N PHE A 29 -21.14 1.95 18.02
CA PHE A 29 -19.95 1.12 17.80
C PHE A 29 -18.77 1.66 18.62
N HIS A 30 -18.49 1.01 19.75
CA HIS A 30 -17.32 1.33 20.56
C HIS A 30 -16.07 0.60 20.05
N HIS A 31 -15.26 1.30 19.27
CA HIS A 31 -13.91 0.86 18.95
C HIS A 31 -13.08 0.68 20.24
N LYS A 32 -12.51 -0.51 20.42
CA LYS A 32 -11.76 -0.93 21.62
C LYS A 32 -10.56 -0.03 21.99
N LYS A 33 -10.06 0.79 21.06
CA LYS A 33 -8.97 1.77 21.23
C LYS A 33 -9.19 2.94 20.26
N ASN A 34 -9.80 4.02 20.75
CA ASN A 34 -9.93 5.25 19.98
C ASN A 34 -8.67 6.11 20.12
N LEU A 35 -8.31 6.80 19.04
CA LEU A 35 -7.35 7.89 19.12
C LEU A 35 -7.94 9.00 20.01
N PRO A 36 -7.13 9.69 20.83
CA PRO A 36 -7.60 10.84 21.58
C PRO A 36 -8.22 11.89 20.64
N VAL A 37 -9.31 12.53 21.07
CA VAL A 37 -10.06 13.51 20.26
C VAL A 37 -9.15 14.59 19.72
N ALA A 38 -8.23 15.12 20.54
CA ALA A 38 -7.27 16.13 20.13
C ALA A 38 -6.39 15.70 18.93
N VAL A 39 -6.00 14.42 18.88
CA VAL A 39 -5.21 13.87 17.76
C VAL A 39 -6.08 13.79 16.50
N VAL A 40 -7.33 13.35 16.63
CA VAL A 40 -8.26 13.28 15.50
C VAL A 40 -8.55 14.67 14.94
N GLU A 41 -8.81 15.66 15.81
CA GLU A 41 -9.03 17.04 15.39
C GLU A 41 -7.80 17.63 14.67
N ALA A 42 -6.59 17.34 15.14
CA ALA A 42 -5.36 17.77 14.49
C ALA A 42 -5.13 17.07 13.13
N MET A 43 -5.45 15.78 13.01
CA MET A 43 -5.23 14.99 11.79
C MET A 43 -6.32 15.20 10.72
N ARG A 44 -7.56 15.51 11.12
CA ARG A 44 -8.70 15.64 10.22
C ARG A 44 -8.48 16.64 9.06
N PRO A 45 -7.98 17.87 9.28
CA PRO A 45 -7.72 18.79 8.17
C PRO A 45 -6.66 18.24 7.22
N LEU A 46 -5.56 17.66 7.74
CA LEU A 46 -4.51 17.05 6.93
C LEU A 46 -5.04 15.94 6.02
N PHE A 47 -5.86 15.04 6.56
CA PHE A 47 -6.47 13.99 5.75
C PHE A 47 -7.42 14.55 4.69
N ARG A 48 -8.17 15.60 5.00
CA ARG A 48 -9.07 16.26 4.04
C ARG A 48 -8.28 16.87 2.88
N ASP A 49 -7.21 17.57 3.19
CA ASP A 49 -6.35 18.21 2.19
C ASP A 49 -5.63 17.17 1.31
N LEU A 50 -5.11 16.10 1.91
CA LEU A 50 -4.46 15.00 1.19
C LEU A 50 -5.44 14.18 0.34
N SER A 51 -6.73 14.22 0.67
CA SER A 51 -7.80 13.54 -0.08
C SER A 51 -8.39 14.42 -1.18
N HIS A 52 -7.83 15.61 -1.44
CA HIS A 52 -8.30 16.49 -2.51
C HIS A 52 -8.13 15.81 -3.88
N ALA A 53 -9.17 15.86 -4.71
CA ALA A 53 -9.21 15.14 -5.99
C ALA A 53 -8.02 15.45 -6.90
N ASP A 54 -7.53 16.69 -6.89
CA ASP A 54 -6.37 17.09 -7.71
C ASP A 54 -5.03 16.56 -7.20
N LEU A 55 -4.90 16.28 -5.90
CA LEU A 55 -3.77 15.53 -5.35
C LEU A 55 -3.88 14.05 -5.73
N LEU A 56 -5.06 13.46 -5.58
CA LEU A 56 -5.30 12.05 -5.90
C LEU A 56 -5.12 11.75 -7.41
N LYS A 57 -5.51 12.68 -8.30
CA LYS A 57 -5.26 12.58 -9.74
C LYS A 57 -3.78 12.43 -10.07
N LYS A 58 -2.88 13.05 -9.30
CA LYS A 58 -1.43 12.89 -9.50
C LYS A 58 -0.97 11.46 -9.20
N CYS A 59 -1.63 10.78 -8.26
CA CYS A 59 -1.38 9.37 -7.95
C CYS A 59 -1.89 8.39 -9.01
N LEU A 60 -2.74 8.83 -9.95
CA LEU A 60 -3.28 7.96 -11.01
C LEU A 60 -2.29 7.64 -12.13
N HIS A 61 -1.17 8.37 -12.23
CA HIS A 61 -0.15 8.16 -13.28
C HIS A 61 0.73 6.91 -13.06
N GLY A 62 0.29 5.96 -12.24
CA GLY A 62 0.99 4.68 -12.00
C GLY A 62 2.34 4.79 -11.27
N SER A 63 2.80 5.99 -10.96
CA SER A 63 4.02 6.19 -10.19
C SER A 63 3.79 5.77 -8.74
N THR A 64 4.63 4.88 -8.23
CA THR A 64 4.45 4.35 -6.88
C THR A 64 4.69 5.47 -5.86
N GLN A 65 3.83 5.57 -4.83
CA GLN A 65 3.99 6.56 -3.76
C GLN A 65 5.26 6.34 -2.92
N ASN A 66 5.91 5.18 -3.03
CA ASN A 66 7.17 4.85 -2.40
C ASN A 66 8.05 4.00 -3.34
N PRO A 67 8.78 4.64 -4.28
CA PRO A 67 9.60 3.91 -5.25
C PRO A 67 10.68 3.08 -4.57
N ASN A 68 11.20 3.54 -3.44
CA ASN A 68 12.22 2.82 -2.69
C ASN A 68 11.68 1.53 -2.06
N GLU A 69 10.49 1.53 -1.43
CA GLU A 69 9.89 0.28 -0.92
C GLU A 69 9.54 -0.68 -2.06
N SER A 70 9.01 -0.16 -3.15
CA SER A 70 8.54 -0.97 -4.25
C SER A 70 9.70 -1.68 -4.97
N VAL A 71 10.80 -0.97 -5.22
CA VAL A 71 12.05 -1.57 -5.73
C VAL A 71 12.64 -2.56 -4.74
N ASN A 72 12.64 -2.24 -3.44
CA ASN A 72 13.12 -3.15 -2.42
C ASN A 72 12.32 -4.47 -2.39
N ASN A 73 11.02 -4.41 -2.59
CA ASN A 73 10.20 -5.62 -2.68
C ASN A 73 10.62 -6.51 -3.87
N VAL A 74 10.86 -5.93 -5.05
CA VAL A 74 11.36 -6.68 -6.22
C VAL A 74 12.79 -7.20 -5.99
N ASN A 75 13.64 -6.43 -5.33
CA ASN A 75 14.97 -6.91 -4.92
C ASN A 75 14.84 -8.13 -4.00
N TRP A 76 13.91 -8.13 -3.05
CA TRP A 76 13.77 -9.21 -2.08
C TRP A 76 13.13 -10.48 -2.65
N THR A 77 12.40 -10.40 -3.77
CA THR A 77 11.94 -11.61 -4.49
C THR A 77 13.07 -12.28 -5.26
N ARG A 78 14.07 -11.51 -5.70
CA ARG A 78 15.26 -12.02 -6.42
C ARG A 78 16.38 -12.43 -5.47
N ILE A 79 16.58 -11.65 -4.40
CA ILE A 79 17.65 -11.79 -3.42
C ILE A 79 16.99 -12.02 -2.05
N THR A 80 16.93 -13.29 -1.64
CA THR A 80 16.30 -13.63 -0.36
C THR A 80 17.20 -13.17 0.80
N LYS A 81 16.62 -12.46 1.77
CA LYS A 81 17.33 -12.01 3.00
C LYS A 81 17.91 -13.13 3.87
N LYS A 82 17.55 -14.38 3.59
CA LYS A 82 17.89 -15.57 4.39
C LYS A 82 19.16 -16.26 3.92
N THR A 83 19.67 -15.90 2.74
CA THR A 83 20.78 -16.58 2.09
C THR A 83 21.89 -15.59 1.82
N PHE A 84 23.12 -15.95 2.20
CA PHE A 84 24.30 -15.19 1.81
C PHE A 84 24.53 -15.34 0.31
N VAL A 85 24.88 -14.24 -0.36
CA VAL A 85 25.14 -14.19 -1.80
C VAL A 85 26.42 -13.41 -2.05
N HIS A 86 27.20 -13.85 -3.03
CA HIS A 86 28.42 -13.16 -3.44
C HIS A 86 28.10 -11.79 -4.06
N ILE A 87 29.02 -10.84 -3.96
CA ILE A 87 28.79 -9.45 -4.37
C ILE A 87 28.46 -9.32 -5.87
N GLU A 88 29.02 -10.17 -6.72
CA GLU A 88 28.73 -10.19 -8.16
C GLU A 88 27.30 -10.63 -8.45
N ALA A 89 26.84 -11.71 -7.78
CA ALA A 89 25.48 -12.20 -7.90
C ALA A 89 24.47 -11.17 -7.35
N LEU A 90 24.80 -10.52 -6.24
CA LEU A 90 23.99 -9.44 -5.66
C LEU A 90 23.86 -8.27 -6.65
N SER A 91 24.96 -7.86 -7.28
CA SER A 91 24.98 -6.80 -8.28
C SER A 91 24.08 -7.14 -9.47
N LEU A 92 24.26 -8.32 -10.07
CA LEU A 92 23.48 -8.78 -11.22
C LEU A 92 21.98 -8.82 -10.92
N LEU A 93 21.58 -9.42 -9.80
CA LEU A 93 20.18 -9.55 -9.41
C LEU A 93 19.54 -8.19 -9.07
N THR A 94 20.32 -7.25 -8.54
CA THR A 94 19.84 -5.88 -8.28
C THR A 94 19.61 -5.13 -9.60
N TYR A 95 20.51 -5.27 -10.58
CA TYR A 95 20.31 -4.70 -11.91
C TYR A 95 19.09 -5.27 -12.62
N ASP A 96 18.91 -6.59 -12.56
CA ASP A 96 17.74 -7.30 -13.11
C ASP A 96 16.43 -6.86 -12.45
N ALA A 97 16.41 -6.74 -11.12
CA ALA A 97 15.26 -6.23 -10.36
C ALA A 97 14.91 -4.78 -10.73
N ARG A 98 15.91 -3.89 -10.87
CA ARG A 98 15.71 -2.51 -11.31
C ARG A 98 15.17 -2.43 -12.74
N SER A 99 15.72 -3.22 -13.66
CA SER A 99 15.25 -3.31 -15.05
C SER A 99 13.80 -3.78 -15.10
N THR A 100 13.50 -4.88 -14.40
CA THR A 100 12.14 -5.44 -14.29
C THR A 100 11.16 -4.41 -13.71
N PHE A 101 11.56 -3.68 -12.66
CA PHE A 101 10.72 -2.64 -12.05
C PHE A 101 10.37 -1.53 -13.04
N ASN A 102 11.37 -1.02 -13.76
CA ASN A 102 11.16 0.04 -14.75
C ASN A 102 10.29 -0.43 -15.92
N ILE A 103 10.54 -1.63 -16.46
CA ILE A 103 9.75 -2.20 -17.56
C ILE A 103 8.30 -2.39 -17.12
N ARG A 104 8.05 -3.02 -15.97
CA ARG A 104 6.68 -3.25 -15.49
C ARG A 104 5.95 -1.96 -15.17
N ASN A 105 6.64 -0.92 -14.71
CA ASN A 105 6.03 0.40 -14.49
C ASN A 105 5.57 1.03 -15.83
N VAL A 106 6.40 0.93 -16.87
CA VAL A 106 6.03 1.39 -18.22
C VAL A 106 4.87 0.56 -18.79
N THR A 107 4.91 -0.78 -18.70
CA THR A 107 3.84 -1.64 -19.22
C THR A 107 2.51 -1.44 -18.49
N LEU A 108 2.52 -1.34 -17.15
CA LEU A 108 1.32 -1.05 -16.37
C LEU A 108 0.73 0.32 -16.69
N SER A 109 1.58 1.34 -16.92
CA SER A 109 1.10 2.67 -17.33
C SER A 109 0.41 2.64 -18.70
N LEU A 110 0.87 1.80 -19.63
CA LEU A 110 0.26 1.62 -20.95
C LEU A 110 -1.06 0.83 -20.85
N GLU A 111 -1.12 -0.25 -20.08
CA GLU A 111 -2.35 -1.02 -19.88
C GLU A 111 -3.45 -0.19 -19.19
N ILE A 112 -3.11 0.59 -18.17
CA ILE A 112 -4.06 1.49 -17.49
C ILE A 112 -4.60 2.57 -18.45
N THR A 113 -3.79 2.99 -19.42
CA THR A 113 -4.21 3.97 -20.44
C THR A 113 -5.13 3.32 -21.49
N GLN A 114 -4.89 2.06 -21.86
CA GLN A 114 -5.69 1.31 -22.83
C GLN A 114 -7.06 0.86 -22.27
N PHE A 115 -7.17 0.61 -20.96
CA PHE A 115 -8.46 0.33 -20.30
C PHE A 115 -9.33 1.58 -20.09
N ARG A 116 -8.91 2.74 -20.59
CA ARG A 116 -9.61 4.03 -20.48
C ARG A 116 -10.16 4.57 -21.80
N LEU A 117 -10.13 3.76 -22.86
CA LEU A 117 -10.83 3.97 -24.14
C LEU A 117 -11.97 2.95 -24.26
#